data_AF-A0A0A9YEF5-F1
#
_entry.id   AF-A0A0A9YEF5-F1
#
_cell.length_a   1.000
_cell.length_b   1.000
_cell.length_c   1.000
_cell.angle_alpha   90.00
_cell.angle_beta   90.00
_cell.angle_gamma   90.00
#
_symmetry.space_group_name_H-M   'P 1'
#
loop_
_entity.id
_entity.type
_entity.pdbx_description
1 polymer ?
#
loop_
_entity_poly.entity_id
_entity_poly.type
_entity_poly.pdbx_seq_one_letter_code
_entity_poly.pdbx_strand_id
1 'polypeptide(L)'
;FAKKLGRTYESLPVEIEDVRLHQATILSKEGPVKLAVTIFEGSGEFEVTQGNSMIVTGRIKERSALPDSSPDVTRKISTGVDSKVQLSSDDVYKELKLRGYEYSGMFQGVRSSDIDGSEGLLEWTGNWTTFMDTMLQFDIIGKRTRELFLPTRFTKIIIDPLKHLELAFRNQHFPVSSNKHLSLIKSGGVEIRNLKTSHARRRVAQQKPKYEEHVFVPYINSTTMTRENA
;
A
#
# COMPACT_ATOMS: atom_id res chain seq x y z
N PHE A 1 -7.02 -20.54 -6.16
CA PHE A 1 -8.45 -20.74 -5.86
C PHE A 1 -9.27 -20.94 -7.14
N ALA A 2 -9.43 -19.95 -8.02
CA ALA A 2 -10.25 -20.08 -9.25
C ALA A 2 -9.94 -21.31 -10.11
N LYS A 3 -8.64 -21.62 -10.31
CA LYS A 3 -8.19 -22.83 -11.02
C LYS A 3 -8.74 -24.13 -10.42
N LYS A 4 -8.87 -24.23 -9.08
CA LYS A 4 -9.48 -25.41 -8.42
C LYS A 4 -10.97 -25.56 -8.72
N LEU A 5 -11.64 -24.46 -9.06
CA LEU A 5 -13.05 -24.42 -9.45
C LEU A 5 -13.26 -24.47 -10.98
N GLY A 6 -12.19 -24.68 -11.77
CA GLY A 6 -12.27 -24.69 -13.24
C GLY A 6 -12.59 -23.33 -13.87
N ARG A 7 -12.39 -22.22 -13.15
CA ARG A 7 -12.66 -20.86 -13.63
C ARG A 7 -11.39 -20.01 -13.72
N THR A 8 -11.48 -18.89 -14.44
CA THR A 8 -10.41 -17.87 -14.46
C THR A 8 -10.55 -16.94 -13.24
N TYR A 9 -9.43 -16.36 -12.78
CA TYR A 9 -9.49 -15.42 -11.66
C TYR A 9 -10.25 -14.12 -12.02
N GLU A 10 -10.36 -13.80 -13.31
CA GLU A 10 -11.06 -12.62 -13.83
C GLU A 10 -12.59 -12.78 -13.88
N SER A 11 -13.10 -13.98 -13.67
CA SER A 11 -14.55 -14.28 -13.68
C SER A 11 -15.08 -14.73 -12.32
N LEU A 12 -14.25 -14.71 -11.27
CA LEU A 12 -14.59 -15.25 -9.97
C LEU A 12 -14.51 -14.18 -8.87
N PRO A 13 -15.65 -13.62 -8.44
CA PRO A 13 -15.72 -12.82 -7.23
C PRO A 13 -15.31 -13.65 -6.00
N VAL A 14 -14.42 -13.09 -5.18
CA VAL A 14 -13.89 -13.75 -4.00
C VAL A 14 -13.93 -12.86 -2.78
N GLU A 15 -14.04 -13.52 -1.64
CA GLU A 15 -13.87 -12.91 -0.33
C GLU A 15 -12.71 -13.60 0.38
N ILE A 16 -11.78 -12.79 0.90
CA ILE A 16 -10.60 -13.25 1.60
C ILE A 16 -10.67 -12.71 3.03
N GLU A 17 -10.71 -13.58 4.01
CA GLU A 17 -10.89 -13.26 5.42
C GLU A 17 -9.65 -13.61 6.24
N ASP A 18 -9.46 -12.89 7.34
CA ASP A 18 -8.43 -13.13 8.35
C ASP A 18 -7.01 -13.31 7.78
N VAL A 19 -6.68 -12.52 6.76
CA VAL A 19 -5.34 -12.54 6.16
C VAL A 19 -4.32 -12.00 7.15
N ARG A 20 -3.27 -12.77 7.43
CA ARG A 20 -2.12 -12.37 8.24
C ARG A 20 -0.85 -12.47 7.42
N LEU A 21 -0.06 -11.40 7.44
CA LEU A 21 1.27 -11.33 6.84
C LEU A 21 2.29 -11.50 7.96
N HIS A 22 2.93 -12.67 8.01
CA HIS A 22 3.89 -13.01 9.06
C HIS A 22 5.28 -12.44 8.77
N GLN A 23 5.67 -12.42 7.49
CA GLN A 23 6.98 -11.94 7.07
C GLN A 23 6.91 -11.32 5.67
N ALA A 24 7.62 -10.20 5.48
CA ALA A 24 7.85 -9.64 4.15
C ALA A 24 8.87 -10.49 3.36
N THR A 25 8.60 -10.69 2.07
CA THR A 25 9.53 -11.37 1.16
C THR A 25 10.45 -10.35 0.51
N ILE A 26 11.76 -10.48 0.74
CA ILE A 26 12.77 -9.64 0.08
C ILE A 26 13.15 -10.31 -1.24
N LEU A 27 12.92 -9.61 -2.35
CA LEU A 27 13.34 -10.06 -3.68
C LEU A 27 14.78 -9.58 -3.93
N SER A 28 15.69 -10.50 -4.23
CA SER A 28 17.04 -10.18 -4.71
C SER A 28 17.03 -10.05 -6.24
N LYS A 29 18.05 -9.38 -6.79
CA LYS A 29 18.33 -9.42 -8.24
C LYS A 29 18.87 -10.78 -8.68
N GLU A 30 19.27 -11.61 -7.73
CA GLU A 30 19.98 -12.87 -7.92
C GLU A 30 19.00 -14.03 -7.77
N GLY A 31 18.44 -14.46 -8.91
CA GLY A 31 17.65 -15.68 -9.02
C GLY A 31 16.16 -15.56 -8.63
N PRO A 32 15.38 -16.60 -8.97
CA PRO A 32 13.94 -16.59 -8.73
C PRO A 32 13.59 -16.90 -7.28
N VAL A 33 12.62 -16.18 -6.73
CA VAL A 33 11.97 -16.52 -5.46
C VAL A 33 10.77 -17.40 -5.72
N LYS A 34 10.72 -18.59 -5.10
CA LYS A 34 9.60 -19.53 -5.21
C LYS A 34 8.66 -19.36 -4.02
N LEU A 35 7.40 -19.07 -4.32
CA LEU A 35 6.30 -19.05 -3.36
C LEU A 35 5.37 -20.23 -3.65
N ALA A 36 5.06 -21.02 -2.64
CA ALA A 36 4.08 -22.10 -2.74
C ALA A 36 2.78 -21.65 -2.08
N VAL A 37 1.64 -21.98 -2.70
CA VAL A 37 0.31 -21.64 -2.19
C VAL A 37 -0.46 -22.93 -1.99
N THR A 38 -0.84 -23.20 -0.74
CA THR A 38 -1.67 -24.34 -0.35
C THR A 38 -3.05 -23.84 0.04
N ILE A 39 -4.11 -24.51 -0.44
CA ILE A 39 -5.50 -24.17 -0.10
C ILE A 39 -6.19 -25.46 0.35
N PHE A 40 -6.69 -25.47 1.58
CA PHE A 40 -7.41 -26.57 2.19
C PHE A 40 -8.85 -26.61 1.68
N GLU A 41 -9.22 -27.74 1.07
CA GLU A 41 -10.56 -27.95 0.54
C GLU A 41 -11.55 -28.19 1.70
N GLY A 42 -12.75 -27.64 1.60
CA GLY A 42 -13.74 -27.64 2.67
C GLY A 42 -13.66 -26.40 3.59
N SER A 43 -12.49 -26.12 4.18
CA SER A 43 -12.35 -24.93 5.04
C SER A 43 -12.11 -23.64 4.26
N GLY A 44 -11.46 -23.70 3.09
CA GLY A 44 -11.04 -22.52 2.34
C GLY A 44 -9.83 -21.79 2.95
N GLU A 45 -9.25 -22.33 4.02
CA GLU A 45 -8.00 -21.81 4.58
C GLU A 45 -6.86 -21.96 3.56
N PHE A 46 -5.98 -20.97 3.53
CA PHE A 46 -4.82 -20.99 2.67
C PHE A 46 -3.58 -20.54 3.40
N GLU A 47 -2.45 -21.04 2.92
CA GLU A 47 -1.12 -20.70 3.39
C GLU A 47 -0.23 -20.39 2.18
N VAL A 48 0.61 -19.37 2.32
CA VAL A 48 1.68 -19.07 1.38
C VAL A 48 3.00 -19.30 2.09
N THR A 49 3.87 -20.10 1.50
CA THR A 49 5.19 -20.43 2.04
C THR A 49 6.32 -20.01 1.09
N GLN A 50 7.45 -19.62 1.68
CA GLN A 50 8.72 -19.43 0.99
C GLN A 50 9.70 -20.45 1.56
N GLY A 51 9.98 -21.52 0.80
CA GLY A 51 10.68 -22.69 1.33
C GLY A 51 9.91 -23.31 2.50
N ASN A 52 10.52 -23.36 3.68
CA ASN A 52 9.91 -23.90 4.90
C ASN A 52 9.27 -22.83 5.79
N SER A 53 9.31 -21.55 5.39
CA SER A 53 8.73 -20.46 6.18
C SER A 53 7.33 -20.12 5.71
N MET A 54 6.37 -20.07 6.62
CA MET A 54 5.01 -19.61 6.37
C MET A 54 4.97 -18.09 6.42
N ILE A 55 4.64 -17.45 5.29
CA ILE A 55 4.71 -16.00 5.15
C ILE A 55 3.33 -15.33 5.14
N VAL A 56 2.29 -16.03 4.67
CA VAL A 56 0.91 -15.54 4.67
C VAL A 56 -0.05 -16.66 5.05
N THR A 57 -1.07 -16.34 5.83
CA THR A 57 -2.21 -17.22 6.10
C THR A 57 -3.50 -16.47 5.90
N GLY A 58 -4.60 -17.16 5.60
CA GLY A 58 -5.93 -16.57 5.61
C GLY A 58 -6.99 -17.57 5.18
N ARG A 59 -8.17 -17.09 4.85
CA ARG A 59 -9.27 -17.89 4.33
C ARG A 59 -9.80 -17.27 3.05
N ILE A 60 -10.08 -18.07 2.03
CA ILE A 60 -10.65 -17.61 0.76
C ILE A 60 -11.92 -18.41 0.46
N LYS A 61 -12.96 -17.71 0.00
CA LYS A 61 -14.22 -18.30 -0.45
C LYS A 61 -14.74 -17.58 -1.69
N GLU A 62 -15.55 -18.27 -2.48
CA GLU A 62 -16.33 -17.64 -3.54
C GLU A 62 -17.34 -16.70 -2.90
N ARG A 63 -17.47 -15.49 -3.46
CA ARG A 63 -18.43 -14.52 -2.95
C ARG A 63 -19.83 -14.92 -3.42
N SER A 64 -20.73 -15.13 -2.47
CA SER A 64 -22.15 -15.34 -2.78
C SER A 64 -22.75 -14.08 -3.39
N ALA A 65 -23.66 -14.23 -4.37
CA ALA A 65 -24.37 -13.13 -5.02
C ALA A 65 -25.34 -12.35 -4.11
N LEU A 66 -25.38 -12.67 -2.81
CA LEU A 66 -26.21 -11.95 -1.85
C LEU A 66 -25.75 -10.48 -1.77
N PRO A 67 -26.67 -9.51 -1.80
CA PRO A 67 -26.34 -8.11 -1.67
C PRO A 67 -25.62 -7.90 -0.34
N ASP A 68 -24.43 -7.30 -0.41
CA ASP A 68 -23.67 -6.95 0.77
C ASP A 68 -24.50 -5.92 1.55
N SER A 69 -24.82 -6.19 2.81
CA SER A 69 -25.34 -5.17 3.73
C SER A 69 -24.25 -4.14 4.12
N SER A 70 -23.22 -4.00 3.28
CA SER A 70 -22.16 -3.02 3.50
C SER A 70 -22.84 -1.66 3.48
N PRO A 71 -22.58 -0.79 4.48
CA PRO A 71 -23.13 0.54 4.43
C PRO A 71 -22.72 1.16 3.10
N ASP A 72 -23.72 1.64 2.35
CA ASP A 72 -23.46 2.61 1.31
C ASP A 72 -22.80 3.77 2.03
N VAL A 73 -21.47 3.82 1.93
CA VAL A 73 -20.71 5.01 2.29
C VAL A 73 -21.04 6.00 1.20
N THR A 74 -22.24 6.56 1.32
CA THR A 74 -22.67 7.74 0.60
C THR A 74 -21.53 8.72 0.72
N ARG A 75 -21.05 9.14 -0.46
CA ARG A 75 -19.99 10.12 -0.64
C ARG A 75 -20.28 11.31 0.26
N LYS A 76 -19.67 11.36 1.44
CA LYS A 76 -19.69 12.57 2.26
C LYS A 76 -18.74 13.50 1.56
N ILE A 77 -19.28 14.25 0.60
CA ILE A 77 -18.59 15.38 -0.01
C ILE A 77 -18.12 16.24 1.16
N SER A 78 -16.82 16.23 1.42
CA SER A 78 -16.19 17.09 2.41
C SER A 78 -16.45 18.53 1.96
N THR A 79 -17.37 19.23 2.62
CA THR A 79 -17.79 20.60 2.30
C THR A 79 -16.89 21.68 2.92
N GLY A 80 -15.76 21.29 3.52
CA GLY A 80 -14.78 22.21 4.12
C GLY A 80 -13.90 22.89 3.07
N VAL A 81 -13.35 24.07 3.40
CA VAL A 81 -12.50 24.86 2.48
C VAL A 81 -11.24 24.09 2.02
N ASP A 82 -10.72 23.20 2.88
CA ASP A 82 -9.57 22.33 2.60
C ASP A 82 -9.86 21.21 1.58
N SER A 83 -11.13 20.91 1.28
CA SER A 83 -11.50 19.91 0.26
C SER A 83 -11.21 20.37 -1.17
N LYS A 84 -10.84 21.65 -1.35
CA LYS A 84 -10.45 22.22 -2.65
C LYS A 84 -8.99 21.97 -2.98
N VAL A 85 -8.13 21.71 -1.99
CA VAL A 85 -6.70 21.48 -2.23
C VAL A 85 -6.49 20.00 -2.44
N GLN A 86 -6.14 19.64 -3.67
CA GLN A 86 -5.78 18.29 -4.05
C GLN A 86 -4.27 18.16 -4.15
N LEU A 87 -3.74 17.10 -3.56
CA LEU A 87 -2.37 16.68 -3.75
C LEU A 87 -2.25 16.03 -5.13
N SER A 88 -1.25 16.47 -5.89
CA SER A 88 -0.89 15.82 -7.15
C SER A 88 -0.19 14.48 -6.86
N SER A 89 -0.07 13.62 -7.89
CA SER A 89 0.75 12.41 -7.83
C SER A 89 2.16 12.71 -7.30
N ASP A 90 2.80 13.77 -7.78
CA ASP A 90 4.16 14.12 -7.35
C ASP A 90 4.23 14.49 -5.87
N ASP A 91 3.23 15.21 -5.36
CA ASP A 91 3.12 15.55 -3.93
C ASP A 91 2.95 14.30 -3.08
N VAL A 92 2.07 13.39 -3.51
CA VAL A 92 1.80 12.11 -2.84
C VAL A 92 3.07 11.28 -2.73
N TYR A 93 3.77 11.05 -3.85
CA TYR A 93 4.97 10.19 -3.84
C TYR A 93 6.17 10.88 -3.20
N LYS A 94 6.24 12.20 -3.21
CA LYS A 94 7.22 12.96 -2.43
C LYS A 94 7.02 12.75 -0.93
N GLU A 95 5.78 12.83 -0.44
CA GLU A 95 5.47 12.57 0.97
C GLU A 95 5.75 11.11 1.36
N LEU A 96 5.35 10.13 0.54
CA LEU A 96 5.64 8.71 0.78
C LEU A 96 7.15 8.44 0.81
N LYS A 97 7.92 9.09 -0.07
CA LYS A 97 9.39 8.99 -0.06
C LYS A 97 10.01 9.50 1.24
N LEU A 98 9.51 10.61 1.80
CA LEU A 98 9.98 11.13 3.10
C LEU A 98 9.73 10.14 4.25
N ARG A 99 8.62 9.39 4.20
CA ARG A 99 8.28 8.33 5.15
C ARG A 99 9.13 7.06 4.97
N GLY A 100 9.82 6.93 3.84
CA GLY A 100 10.73 5.82 3.53
C GLY A 100 10.20 4.83 2.49
N TYR A 101 9.10 5.15 1.80
CA TYR A 101 8.59 4.33 0.71
C TYR A 101 9.20 4.78 -0.62
N GLU A 102 9.94 3.90 -1.28
CA GLU A 102 10.62 4.17 -2.54
C GLU A 102 9.84 3.58 -3.74
N TYR A 103 8.55 3.90 -3.83
CA TYR A 103 7.70 3.45 -4.94
C TYR A 103 8.17 4.02 -6.28
N SER A 104 8.08 3.19 -7.33
CA SER A 104 8.48 3.56 -8.70
C SER A 104 7.69 2.77 -9.75
N GLY A 105 7.68 3.27 -10.99
CA GLY A 105 7.03 2.61 -12.14
C GLY A 105 5.53 2.40 -11.92
N MET A 106 5.03 1.20 -12.21
CA MET A 106 3.60 0.87 -12.10
C MET A 106 3.03 0.95 -10.67
N PHE A 107 3.89 1.02 -9.64
CA PHE A 107 3.46 1.21 -8.26
C PHE A 107 3.14 2.68 -7.93
N GLN A 108 3.38 3.62 -8.86
CA GLN A 108 3.01 5.03 -8.70
C GLN A 108 1.62 5.34 -9.27
N GLY A 109 0.60 4.57 -8.88
CA GLY A 109 -0.76 4.66 -9.46
C GLY A 109 -1.73 5.59 -8.73
N VAL A 110 -1.30 6.40 -7.78
CA VAL A 110 -2.14 7.41 -7.08
C VAL A 110 -2.06 8.70 -7.87
N ARG A 111 -3.15 9.09 -8.55
CA ARG A 111 -3.18 10.27 -9.41
C ARG A 111 -3.46 11.56 -8.65
N SER A 112 -4.37 11.48 -7.68
CA SER A 112 -4.65 12.59 -6.78
C SER A 112 -5.20 12.10 -5.44
N SER A 113 -5.07 12.93 -4.42
CA SER A 113 -5.64 12.73 -3.08
C SER A 113 -6.11 14.07 -2.54
N ASP A 114 -7.16 14.08 -1.73
CA ASP A 114 -7.39 15.19 -0.80
C ASP A 114 -6.30 15.23 0.28
N ILE A 115 -6.21 16.34 1.01
CA ILE A 115 -5.24 16.52 2.11
C ILE A 115 -5.43 15.45 3.20
N ASP A 116 -6.67 15.06 3.45
CA ASP A 116 -7.00 14.11 4.50
C ASP A 116 -6.73 12.65 4.12
N GLY A 117 -6.49 12.34 2.84
CA GLY A 117 -6.40 10.96 2.34
C GLY A 117 -7.72 10.20 2.52
N SER A 118 -8.86 10.88 2.36
CA SER A 118 -10.21 10.30 2.45
C SER A 118 -10.79 10.02 1.08
N GLU A 119 -10.60 10.91 0.10
CA GLU A 119 -11.03 10.73 -1.30
C GLU A 119 -9.88 11.01 -2.27
N GLY A 120 -9.81 10.24 -3.36
CA GLY A 120 -8.77 10.41 -4.37
C GLY A 120 -9.07 9.65 -5.65
N LEU A 121 -8.05 9.56 -6.50
CA LEU A 121 -8.13 8.89 -7.79
C LEU A 121 -6.94 7.96 -7.99
N LEU A 122 -7.22 6.70 -8.32
CA LEU A 122 -6.23 5.67 -8.64
C LEU A 122 -6.25 5.34 -10.12
N GLU A 123 -5.11 4.97 -10.67
CA GLU A 123 -4.97 4.49 -12.04
C GLU A 123 -4.97 2.97 -12.11
N TRP A 124 -5.72 2.45 -13.06
CA TRP A 124 -5.74 1.05 -13.44
C TRP A 124 -4.90 0.81 -14.70
N THR A 125 -3.86 -0.01 -14.55
CA THR A 125 -2.91 -0.36 -15.63
C THR A 125 -3.08 -1.80 -16.12
N GLY A 126 -4.18 -2.48 -15.76
CA GLY A 126 -4.37 -3.90 -16.04
C GLY A 126 -3.71 -4.84 -15.03
N ASN A 127 -3.15 -4.31 -13.93
CA ASN A 127 -2.42 -5.10 -12.93
C ASN A 127 -3.06 -4.97 -11.53
N TRP A 128 -3.66 -6.07 -11.07
CA TRP A 128 -4.29 -6.17 -9.75
C TRP A 128 -3.31 -5.94 -8.60
N THR A 129 -2.06 -6.36 -8.74
CA THR A 129 -1.05 -6.24 -7.67
C THR A 129 -0.74 -4.78 -7.40
N THR A 130 -0.50 -4.00 -8.46
CA THR A 130 -0.18 -2.57 -8.32
C THR A 130 -1.40 -1.77 -7.92
N PHE A 131 -2.59 -2.09 -8.45
CA PHE A 131 -3.83 -1.41 -8.07
C PHE A 131 -4.22 -1.64 -6.60
N MET A 132 -4.13 -2.87 -6.10
CA MET A 132 -4.41 -3.12 -4.70
C MET A 132 -3.33 -2.50 -3.79
N ASP A 133 -2.06 -2.49 -4.21
CA ASP A 133 -1.00 -1.81 -3.45
C ASP A 133 -1.24 -0.30 -3.39
N THR A 134 -1.66 0.36 -4.47
CA THR A 134 -1.98 1.80 -4.44
C THR A 134 -3.16 2.14 -3.53
N MET A 135 -4.12 1.22 -3.33
CA MET A 135 -5.13 1.36 -2.28
C MET A 135 -4.53 1.35 -0.87
N LEU A 136 -3.52 0.52 -0.61
CA LEU A 136 -2.80 0.49 0.68
C LEU A 136 -1.95 1.76 0.87
N GLN A 137 -1.29 2.22 -0.19
CA GLN A 137 -0.57 3.49 -0.20
C GLN A 137 -1.50 4.64 0.14
N PHE A 138 -2.72 4.64 -0.42
CA PHE A 138 -3.73 5.67 -0.17
C PHE A 138 -4.13 5.74 1.32
N ASP A 139 -4.32 4.59 1.99
CA ASP A 139 -4.55 4.55 3.45
C ASP A 139 -3.39 5.15 4.26
N ILE A 140 -2.15 4.92 3.81
CA ILE A 140 -0.96 5.43 4.47
C ILE A 140 -0.90 6.96 4.37
N ILE A 141 -1.25 7.57 3.22
CA ILE A 141 -1.23 9.04 3.03
C ILE A 141 -2.04 9.73 4.13
N GLY A 142 -3.24 9.22 4.42
CA GLY A 142 -4.12 9.77 5.45
C GLY A 142 -3.63 9.61 6.90
N LYS A 143 -2.56 8.85 7.15
CA LYS A 143 -1.99 8.73 8.51
C LYS A 143 -1.19 9.99 8.87
N ARG A 144 -1.44 10.51 10.08
CA ARG A 144 -0.75 11.70 10.61
C ARG A 144 0.71 11.46 10.95
N THR A 145 1.07 10.22 11.27
CA THR A 145 2.44 9.82 11.60
C THR A 145 3.27 9.63 10.33
N ARG A 146 4.41 10.31 10.23
CA ARG A 146 5.35 10.22 9.11
C ARG A 146 6.37 9.08 9.27
N GLU A 147 5.88 7.91 9.64
CA GLU A 147 6.69 6.73 9.85
C GLU A 147 6.44 5.67 8.77
N LEU A 148 7.35 4.69 8.70
CA LEU A 148 7.23 3.57 7.78
C LEU A 148 6.34 2.48 8.40
N PHE A 149 5.24 2.16 7.71
CA PHE A 149 4.26 1.16 8.14
C PHE A 149 4.15 0.05 7.10
N LEU A 150 4.09 -1.19 7.57
CA LEU A 150 3.84 -2.34 6.71
C LEU A 150 2.51 -3.00 7.09
N PRO A 151 1.70 -3.44 6.11
CA PRO A 151 0.53 -4.26 6.38
C PRO A 151 0.88 -5.55 7.14
N THR A 152 0.03 -5.93 8.09
CA THR A 152 0.21 -7.15 8.91
C THR A 152 -1.05 -8.00 8.94
N ARG A 153 -2.24 -7.38 8.92
CA ARG A 153 -3.51 -8.10 8.93
C ARG A 153 -4.57 -7.39 8.13
N PHE A 154 -5.43 -8.17 7.49
CA PHE A 154 -6.68 -7.73 6.89
C PHE A 154 -7.80 -8.59 7.46
N THR A 155 -8.87 -7.97 7.95
CA THR A 155 -10.02 -8.77 8.41
C THR A 155 -10.79 -9.33 7.22
N LYS A 156 -11.00 -8.51 6.19
CA LYS A 156 -11.76 -8.92 5.01
C LYS A 156 -11.33 -8.11 3.79
N ILE A 157 -11.04 -8.81 2.71
CA ILE A 157 -10.77 -8.25 1.38
C ILE A 157 -11.82 -8.83 0.46
N ILE A 158 -12.50 -7.98 -0.30
CA ILE A 158 -13.47 -8.43 -1.28
C ILE A 158 -13.04 -7.95 -2.65
N ILE A 159 -13.03 -8.87 -3.60
CA ILE A 159 -12.63 -8.62 -4.97
C ILE A 159 -13.75 -9.10 -5.86
N ASP A 160 -14.32 -8.19 -6.63
CA ASP A 160 -15.29 -8.46 -7.70
C ASP A 160 -14.66 -8.08 -9.04
N PRO A 161 -14.01 -9.04 -9.72
CA PRO A 161 -13.36 -8.80 -11.00
C PRO A 161 -14.33 -8.38 -12.09
N LEU A 162 -15.56 -8.94 -12.10
CA LEU A 162 -16.56 -8.66 -13.12
C LEU A 162 -16.98 -7.19 -13.06
N LYS A 163 -17.33 -6.71 -11.86
CA LYS A 163 -17.66 -5.31 -11.63
C LYS A 163 -16.48 -4.39 -11.93
N HIS A 164 -15.27 -4.77 -11.51
CA HIS A 164 -14.09 -3.95 -11.74
C HIS A 164 -13.79 -3.79 -13.23
N LEU A 165 -13.79 -4.89 -13.99
CA LEU A 165 -13.44 -4.89 -15.41
C LEU A 165 -14.50 -4.19 -16.26
N GLU A 166 -15.79 -4.29 -15.91
CA GLU A 166 -16.86 -3.52 -16.57
C GLU A 166 -16.61 -2.00 -16.43
N LEU A 167 -16.21 -1.56 -15.24
CA LEU A 167 -15.87 -0.16 -14.98
C LEU A 167 -14.56 0.23 -15.69
N ALA A 168 -13.56 -0.64 -15.68
CA ALA A 168 -12.26 -0.42 -16.30
C ALA A 168 -12.35 -0.23 -17.81
N PHE A 169 -13.32 -0.89 -18.46
CA PHE A 169 -13.60 -0.69 -19.88
C PHE A 169 -14.03 0.75 -20.21
N ARG A 170 -14.68 1.43 -19.26
CA ARG A 170 -15.18 2.80 -19.44
C ARG A 170 -14.17 3.86 -18.99
N ASN A 171 -13.43 3.59 -17.91
CA ASN A 171 -12.46 4.52 -17.35
C ASN A 171 -11.30 3.77 -16.70
N GLN A 172 -10.08 4.21 -16.98
CA GLN A 172 -8.87 3.69 -16.33
C GLN A 172 -8.61 4.36 -14.98
N HIS A 173 -9.39 5.39 -14.62
CA HIS A 173 -9.27 6.09 -13.35
C HIS A 173 -10.41 5.73 -12.41
N PHE A 174 -10.05 5.24 -11.24
CA PHE A 174 -10.99 4.77 -10.24
C PHE A 174 -10.99 5.71 -9.03
N PRO A 175 -12.16 6.26 -8.66
CA PRO A 175 -12.31 6.91 -7.38
C PRO A 175 -11.93 5.95 -6.25
N VAL A 176 -11.12 6.41 -5.32
CA VAL A 176 -10.83 5.69 -4.07
C VAL A 176 -11.41 6.46 -2.91
N SER A 177 -12.00 5.75 -1.96
CA SER A 177 -12.39 6.30 -0.68
C SER A 177 -11.76 5.50 0.45
N SER A 178 -11.21 6.21 1.44
CA SER A 178 -10.71 5.64 2.69
C SER A 178 -11.47 6.25 3.85
N ASN A 179 -12.27 5.43 4.53
CA ASN A 179 -12.96 5.80 5.75
C ASN A 179 -12.20 5.26 6.96
N LYS A 180 -11.44 6.14 7.61
CA LYS A 180 -10.63 5.81 8.80
C LYS A 180 -11.47 5.31 9.98
N HIS A 181 -12.68 5.83 10.17
CA HIS A 181 -13.57 5.43 11.26
C HIS A 181 -14.06 3.99 11.08
N LEU A 182 -14.33 3.59 9.84
CA LEU A 182 -14.74 2.22 9.49
C LEU A 182 -13.56 1.31 9.14
N SER A 183 -12.33 1.86 9.13
CA SER A 183 -11.13 1.20 8.60
C SER A 183 -11.39 0.51 7.26
N LEU A 184 -12.00 1.26 6.33
CA LEU A 184 -12.55 0.74 5.08
C LEU A 184 -11.96 1.50 3.90
N ILE A 185 -11.38 0.77 2.94
CA ILE A 185 -10.88 1.31 1.68
C ILE A 185 -11.68 0.68 0.54
N LYS A 186 -12.24 1.51 -0.34
CA LYS A 186 -13.04 1.05 -1.49
C LYS A 186 -12.54 1.71 -2.77
N SER A 187 -12.33 0.92 -3.82
CA SER A 187 -12.07 1.43 -5.17
C SER A 187 -12.42 0.40 -6.23
N GLY A 188 -13.19 0.80 -7.25
CA GLY A 188 -13.67 -0.10 -8.31
C GLY A 188 -14.42 -1.31 -7.75
N GLY A 189 -14.00 -2.52 -8.13
CA GLY A 189 -14.48 -3.79 -7.58
C GLY A 189 -13.71 -4.32 -6.36
N VAL A 190 -12.86 -3.51 -5.71
CA VAL A 190 -12.08 -3.93 -4.54
C VAL A 190 -12.53 -3.22 -3.28
N GLU A 191 -12.63 -3.98 -2.20
CA GLU A 191 -12.95 -3.48 -0.86
C GLU A 191 -12.00 -4.11 0.17
N ILE A 192 -11.37 -3.29 1.00
CA ILE A 192 -10.46 -3.73 2.06
C ILE A 192 -10.99 -3.23 3.40
N ARG A 193 -11.21 -4.14 4.35
CA ARG A 193 -11.74 -3.85 5.69
C ARG A 193 -10.71 -4.17 6.77
N ASN A 194 -10.63 -3.27 7.75
CA ASN A 194 -9.83 -3.39 8.96
C ASN A 194 -8.36 -3.74 8.68
N LEU A 195 -7.71 -2.94 7.84
CA LEU A 195 -6.27 -3.01 7.63
C LEU A 195 -5.53 -2.70 8.95
N LYS A 196 -4.66 -3.61 9.37
CA LYS A 196 -3.71 -3.38 10.46
C LYS A 196 -2.31 -3.27 9.90
N THR A 197 -1.58 -2.27 10.39
CA THR A 197 -0.20 -2.00 10.01
C THR A 197 0.70 -1.96 11.23
N SER A 198 1.94 -2.41 11.09
CA SER A 198 2.98 -2.26 12.12
C SER A 198 4.08 -1.31 11.67
N HIS A 199 4.70 -0.62 12.62
CA HIS A 199 5.87 0.20 12.36
C HIS A 199 7.05 -0.69 11.90
N ALA A 200 7.71 -0.29 10.82
CA ALA A 200 8.87 -0.98 10.28
C ALA A 200 10.16 -0.21 10.59
N ARG A 201 11.22 -0.93 10.94
CA ARG A 201 12.52 -0.31 11.23
C ARG A 201 13.14 0.22 9.93
N ARG A 202 13.52 1.50 9.93
CA ARG A 202 14.31 2.09 8.85
C ARG A 202 15.76 1.62 8.98
N ARG A 203 16.31 1.06 7.90
CA ARG A 203 17.76 0.78 7.82
C ARG A 203 18.46 2.11 7.60
N VAL A 204 19.24 2.57 8.58
CA VAL A 204 20.05 3.77 8.44
C VAL A 204 21.27 3.40 7.61
N ALA A 205 21.17 3.55 6.29
CA ALA A 205 22.24 3.24 5.35
C ALA A 205 23.08 4.47 4.96
N GLN A 206 22.72 5.67 5.45
CA GLN A 206 23.45 6.89 5.11
C GLN A 206 24.73 7.00 5.95
N GLN A 207 25.84 7.29 5.26
CA GLN A 207 27.05 7.79 5.92
C GLN A 207 26.69 9.06 6.69
N LYS A 208 27.18 9.18 7.92
CA LYS A 208 26.94 10.38 8.73
C LYS A 208 27.44 11.60 7.94
N PRO A 209 26.66 12.70 7.87
CA PRO A 209 27.12 13.90 7.19
C PRO A 209 28.42 14.39 7.83
N LYS A 210 29.34 14.88 7.00
CA LYS A 210 30.55 15.55 7.47
C LYS A 210 30.18 16.98 7.86
N TYR A 211 30.52 17.37 9.07
CA TYR A 211 30.39 18.74 9.53
C TYR A 211 31.75 19.43 9.38
N GLU A 212 31.76 20.55 8.67
CA GLU A 212 32.93 21.40 8.49
C GLU A 212 32.60 22.80 8.99
N GLU A 213 33.50 23.36 9.79
CA GLU A 213 33.41 24.72 10.27
C GLU A 213 34.38 25.59 9.47
N HIS A 214 33.95 26.79 9.10
CA HIS A 214 34.78 27.75 8.39
C HIS A 214 35.25 28.82 9.36
N VAL A 215 36.54 28.84 9.62
CA VAL A 215 37.21 29.81 10.49
C VAL A 215 38.15 30.69 9.67
N PHE A 216 38.29 31.95 10.06
CA PHE A 216 39.26 32.83 9.42
C PHE A 216 40.67 32.35 9.78
N VAL A 217 41.44 31.94 8.77
CA VAL A 217 42.85 31.60 8.93
C VAL A 217 43.69 32.72 8.28
N PRO A 218 44.43 33.52 9.08
CA PRO A 218 45.28 34.56 8.53
C PRO A 218 46.42 33.97 7.69
N TYR A 219 46.88 34.72 6.69
CA TYR A 219 47.95 34.29 5.77
C TYR A 219 49.26 33.93 6.50
N ILE A 220 49.59 34.68 7.55
CA ILE A 220 50.69 34.35 8.47
C ILE A 220 50.06 33.74 9.71
N ASN A 221 50.15 32.42 9.83
CA ASN A 221 49.66 31.69 10.98
C ASN A 221 50.83 31.02 11.71
N SER A 222 51.11 31.46 12.94
CA SER A 222 52.15 30.89 13.80
C SER A 222 51.71 29.63 14.55
N THR A 223 50.43 29.26 14.44
CA THR A 223 49.83 28.15 15.20
C THR A 223 49.41 27.05 14.25
N THR A 224 49.81 25.81 14.55
CA THR A 224 49.31 24.63 13.81
C THR A 224 47.82 24.45 14.10
N MET A 225 46.99 24.57 13.07
CA MET A 225 45.54 24.40 13.18
C MET A 225 45.21 22.93 13.42
N THR A 226 44.51 22.65 14.51
CA THR A 226 43.92 21.34 14.83
C THR A 226 42.42 21.51 15.02
N ARG A 227 41.64 20.42 15.02
CA ARG A 227 40.18 20.48 15.18
C ARG A 227 39.72 21.10 16.52
N GLU A 228 40.60 21.16 17.51
CA GLU A 228 40.34 21.73 18.84
C GLU A 228 40.76 23.21 18.94
N ASN A 229 41.61 23.67 18.01
CA ASN A 229 42.26 24.99 18.06
C ASN A 229 41.98 25.84 16.81
N ALA A 230 41.06 25.37 15.95
CA ALA A 230 40.55 26.08 14.78
C ALA A 230 39.44 27.06 15.20
#